data_AF-A0A9D0XWU5-F1
#
_entry.id   AF-A0A9D0XWU5-F1
#
_cell.length_a   1.000
_cell.length_b   1.000
_cell.length_c   1.000
_cell.angle_alpha   90.00
_cell.angle_beta   90.00
_cell.angle_gamma   90.00
#
_symmetry.space_group_name_H-M   'P 1'
#
loop_
_entity.id
_entity.type
_entity.pdbx_description
1 polymer ?
#
loop_
_entity_poly.entity_id
_entity_poly.type
_entity_poly.pdbx_seq_one_letter_code
_entity_poly.pdbx_strand_id
1 'polypeptide(L)'
;MQPCDAVKLIFQNEFGGGHLITDREHSLTYLACEYGSIPQEKNMPLYEDIGNGIVRVNIASIDAHNLSIRELNEMFVLSSGTITGSKGSFIQKLRVLEEETGRGIFRFSLNDLEQYMDEYISSGIKPVSHSDEYKKAYNPSYRVVLKSLLQDPQMVQKYFQTQ
;
A
#
# COMPACT_ATOMS: atom_id res chain seq x y z
N MET A 1 5.56 -12.26 -9.86
CA MET A 1 4.54 -12.19 -8.80
C MET A 1 4.36 -13.60 -8.26
N GLN A 2 4.53 -13.75 -6.95
CA GLN A 2 4.36 -14.97 -6.17
C GLN A 2 3.13 -14.84 -5.25
N PRO A 3 2.65 -15.92 -4.61
CA PRO A 3 1.51 -15.85 -3.68
C PRO A 3 1.65 -14.76 -2.61
N CYS A 4 2.85 -14.58 -2.06
CA CYS A 4 3.14 -13.55 -1.06
C CYS A 4 2.89 -12.11 -1.56
N ASP A 5 3.09 -11.86 -2.85
CA ASP A 5 2.83 -10.56 -3.45
C ASP A 5 1.33 -10.28 -3.49
N ALA A 6 0.53 -11.25 -3.95
CA ALA A 6 -0.92 -11.10 -4.03
C ALA A 6 -1.54 -10.91 -2.63
N VAL A 7 -1.11 -11.71 -1.65
CA VAL A 7 -1.53 -11.56 -0.25
C VAL A 7 -1.12 -10.19 0.30
N LYS A 8 0.08 -9.70 -0.04
CA LYS A 8 0.49 -8.34 0.35
C LYS A 8 -0.38 -7.25 -0.26
N LEU A 9 -0.79 -7.37 -1.53
CA LEU A 9 -1.69 -6.39 -2.15
C LEU A 9 -3.04 -6.32 -1.41
N ILE A 10 -3.59 -7.48 -1.04
CA ILE A 10 -4.83 -7.57 -0.25
C ILE A 10 -4.62 -7.01 1.15
N PHE A 11 -3.47 -7.30 1.77
CA PHE A 11 -3.13 -6.78 3.09
C PHE A 11 -3.11 -5.25 3.08
N GLN A 12 -2.48 -4.65 2.07
CA GLN A 12 -2.47 -3.19 1.90
C GLN A 12 -3.86 -2.61 1.62
N ASN A 13 -4.69 -3.30 0.84
CA ASN A 13 -6.06 -2.88 0.56
C ASN A 13 -6.97 -2.94 1.81
N GLU A 14 -6.69 -3.86 2.72
CA GLU A 14 -7.49 -4.02 3.95
C GLU A 14 -6.98 -3.14 5.09
N PHE A 15 -5.68 -3.18 5.36
CA PHE A 15 -5.10 -2.58 6.55
C PHE A 15 -4.31 -1.29 6.25
N GLY A 16 -3.92 -1.05 4.99
CA GLY A 16 -3.10 0.08 4.60
C GLY A 16 -1.60 -0.23 4.63
N GLY A 17 -0.76 0.82 4.62
CA GLY A 17 0.69 0.69 4.50
C GLY A 17 1.51 1.16 5.70
N GLY A 18 0.88 1.79 6.70
CA GLY A 18 1.58 2.55 7.74
C GLY A 18 1.55 1.96 9.16
N HIS A 19 1.29 0.67 9.31
CA HIS A 19 1.21 0.00 10.64
C HIS A 19 2.47 0.11 11.51
N LEU A 20 3.59 0.54 10.93
CA LEU A 20 4.87 0.71 11.61
C LEU A 20 5.24 2.19 11.84
N ILE A 21 4.38 3.14 11.45
CA ILE A 21 4.64 4.56 11.66
C ILE A 21 4.38 4.88 13.13
N THR A 22 5.44 4.95 13.91
CA THR A 22 5.40 5.42 15.31
C THR A 22 5.75 6.89 15.42
N ASP A 23 6.40 7.47 14.40
CA ASP A 23 6.85 8.86 14.38
C ASP A 23 6.74 9.47 12.96
N ARG A 24 6.00 10.59 12.88
CA ARG A 24 5.74 11.33 11.64
C ARG A 24 7.01 11.90 11.02
N GLU A 25 7.94 12.41 11.82
CA GLU A 25 9.17 13.04 11.34
C GLU A 25 10.20 12.00 10.88
N HIS A 26 10.25 10.84 11.56
CA HIS A 26 11.03 9.70 11.05
C HIS A 26 10.46 9.17 9.72
N SER A 27 9.13 9.07 9.59
CA SER A 27 8.49 8.69 8.33
C SER A 27 8.82 9.67 7.20
N LEU A 28 8.81 10.98 7.49
CA LEU A 28 9.17 12.01 6.52
C LEU A 28 10.64 11.91 6.09
N THR A 29 11.55 11.69 7.05
CA THR A 29 12.98 11.54 6.77
C THR A 29 13.24 10.35 5.88
N TYR A 30 12.61 9.20 6.17
CA TYR A 30 12.74 8.00 5.34
C TYR A 30 12.17 8.22 3.94
N LEU A 31 10.99 8.84 3.83
CA LEU A 31 10.40 9.18 2.54
C LEU A 31 11.27 10.15 1.73
N ALA A 32 11.90 11.13 2.36
CA ALA A 32 12.80 12.07 1.69
C ALA A 32 14.06 11.37 1.15
N CYS A 33 14.64 10.45 1.91
CA CYS A 33 15.75 9.61 1.45
C CYS A 33 15.34 8.72 0.27
N GLU A 34 14.18 8.05 0.38
CA GLU A 34 13.63 7.21 -0.69
C GLU A 34 13.38 8.04 -1.95
N TYR A 35 12.73 9.20 -1.81
CA TYR A 35 12.47 10.14 -2.91
C TYR A 35 13.76 10.54 -3.64
N GLY A 36 14.82 10.89 -2.90
CA GLY A 36 16.11 11.26 -3.49
C GLY A 36 16.84 10.11 -4.19
N SER A 37 16.48 8.86 -3.89
CA SER A 37 17.08 7.66 -4.50
C SER A 37 16.38 7.21 -5.79
N ILE A 38 15.25 7.82 -6.15
CA ILE A 38 14.40 7.37 -7.25
C ILE A 38 14.38 8.41 -8.38
N PRO A 39 14.50 7.98 -9.65
CA PRO A 39 14.33 8.87 -10.78
C PRO A 39 12.88 9.37 -10.87
N GLN A 40 12.71 10.68 -11.00
CA GLN A 40 11.39 11.29 -11.11
C GLN A 40 10.84 11.11 -12.53
N GLU A 41 9.59 10.64 -12.62
CA GLU A 41 8.91 10.29 -13.86
C GLU A 41 7.66 11.15 -14.09
N LYS A 42 7.71 12.01 -15.10
CA LYS A 42 6.60 12.94 -15.41
C LYS A 42 5.41 12.29 -16.10
N ASN A 43 5.62 11.15 -16.74
CA ASN A 43 4.59 10.46 -17.52
C ASN A 43 3.87 9.36 -16.72
N MET A 44 4.27 9.15 -15.46
CA MET A 44 3.64 8.18 -14.59
C MET A 44 2.39 8.80 -13.92
N PRO A 45 1.27 8.07 -13.83
CA PRO A 45 0.08 8.58 -13.13
C PRO A 45 0.39 8.85 -11.66
N LEU A 46 -0.19 9.90 -11.09
CA LEU A 46 0.01 10.26 -9.67
C LEU A 46 -0.34 9.11 -8.73
N TYR A 47 -1.44 8.42 -9.00
CA TYR A 47 -1.90 7.33 -8.15
C TYR A 47 -2.64 6.25 -8.94
N GLU A 48 -2.69 5.07 -8.33
CA GLU A 48 -3.49 3.93 -8.76
C GLU A 48 -4.57 3.64 -7.70
N ASP A 49 -5.83 3.51 -8.11
CA ASP A 49 -6.92 3.12 -7.22
C ASP A 49 -6.84 1.62 -6.91
N ILE A 50 -6.74 1.28 -5.63
CA ILE A 50 -6.65 -0.11 -5.20
C ILE A 50 -7.93 -0.60 -4.52
N GLY A 51 -9.02 0.18 -4.60
CA GLY A 51 -10.30 -0.11 -3.97
C GLY A 51 -10.38 0.34 -2.51
N ASN A 52 -11.57 0.18 -1.90
CA ASN A 52 -11.85 0.55 -0.51
C ASN A 52 -11.62 2.04 -0.18
N GLY A 53 -11.69 2.92 -1.18
CA GLY A 53 -11.37 4.35 -1.01
C GLY A 53 -9.89 4.61 -0.75
N ILE A 54 -9.01 3.66 -1.07
CA ILE A 54 -7.57 3.73 -0.87
C ILE A 54 -6.88 3.76 -2.24
N VAL A 55 -5.80 4.52 -2.34
CA VAL A 55 -4.96 4.60 -3.54
C VAL A 55 -3.49 4.43 -3.19
N ARG A 56 -2.69 4.04 -4.18
CA ARG A 56 -1.23 4.04 -4.13
C ARG A 56 -0.71 5.26 -4.87
N VAL A 57 -0.11 6.21 -4.16
CA VAL A 57 0.51 7.40 -4.76
C VAL A 57 1.94 7.09 -5.16
N ASN A 58 2.27 7.26 -6.43
CA ASN A 58 3.59 7.01 -6.99
C ASN A 58 4.56 8.13 -6.60
N ILE A 59 5.58 7.79 -5.82
CA ILE A 59 6.55 8.75 -5.28
C ILE A 59 7.31 9.46 -6.40
N ALA A 60 7.62 8.75 -7.49
CA ALA A 60 8.35 9.29 -8.65
C ALA A 60 7.57 10.37 -9.44
N SER A 61 6.26 10.51 -9.22
CA SER A 61 5.39 11.35 -10.05
C SER A 61 4.84 12.59 -9.33
N ILE A 62 5.19 12.76 -8.05
CA ILE A 62 4.58 13.80 -7.20
C ILE A 62 4.94 15.22 -7.67
N ASP A 63 6.17 15.44 -8.15
CA ASP A 63 6.62 16.71 -8.70
C ASP A 63 5.80 17.13 -9.92
N ALA A 64 5.46 16.18 -10.79
CA ALA A 64 4.67 16.44 -11.99
C ALA A 64 3.23 16.89 -11.67
N HIS A 65 2.77 16.62 -10.44
CA HIS A 65 1.42 16.92 -9.98
C HIS A 65 1.38 17.97 -8.87
N ASN A 66 2.49 18.71 -8.66
CA ASN A 66 2.62 19.74 -7.63
C ASN A 66 2.33 19.25 -6.20
N LEU A 67 2.59 17.97 -5.91
CA LEU A 67 2.43 17.39 -4.58
C LEU A 67 3.79 17.33 -3.89
N SER A 68 3.91 17.93 -2.71
CA SER A 68 5.16 17.89 -1.95
C SER A 68 5.33 16.56 -1.19
N ILE A 69 6.60 16.20 -0.93
CA ILE A 69 6.96 15.05 -0.09
C ILE A 69 6.31 15.16 1.31
N ARG A 70 6.22 16.39 1.85
CA ARG A 70 5.62 16.65 3.16
C ARG A 70 4.13 16.33 3.16
N GLU A 71 3.38 16.86 2.17
CA GLU A 71 1.94 16.58 2.03
C GLU A 71 1.69 15.08 1.83
N LEU A 72 2.52 14.42 1.01
CA LEU A 72 2.42 12.97 0.83
C LEU A 72 2.61 12.22 2.15
N ASN A 73 3.62 12.57 2.94
CA ASN A 73 3.86 11.94 4.23
C ASN A 73 2.71 12.18 5.21
N GLU A 74 2.18 13.41 5.27
CA GLU A 74 1.06 13.77 6.12
C GLU A 74 -0.21 12.99 5.76
N MET A 75 -0.53 12.88 4.46
CA MET A 75 -1.61 12.02 3.98
C MET A 75 -1.38 10.56 4.33
N PHE A 76 -0.15 10.06 4.18
CA PHE A 76 0.21 8.68 4.51
C PHE A 76 0.04 8.36 6.00
N VAL A 77 0.53 9.23 6.88
CA VAL A 77 0.39 9.08 8.33
C VAL A 77 -1.09 9.12 8.72
N LEU A 78 -1.85 10.10 8.24
CA LEU A 78 -3.28 10.22 8.54
C LEU A 78 -4.07 9.00 8.04
N SER A 79 -3.78 8.54 6.82
CA SER A 79 -4.40 7.35 6.25
C SER A 79 -4.10 6.10 7.07
N SER A 80 -2.87 5.94 7.54
CA SER A 80 -2.47 4.78 8.34
C SER A 80 -3.20 4.66 9.67
N GLY A 81 -3.57 5.80 10.29
CA GLY A 81 -4.36 5.82 11.53
C GLY A 81 -5.87 5.69 11.29
N THR A 82 -6.33 5.96 10.06
CA THR A 82 -7.76 5.97 9.72
C THR A 82 -8.22 4.67 9.04
N ILE A 83 -7.36 4.02 8.26
CA ILE A 83 -7.67 2.76 7.58
C ILE A 83 -7.76 1.66 8.65
N THR A 84 -8.99 1.31 9.04
CA THR A 84 -9.27 0.24 10.00
C THR A 84 -9.88 -0.95 9.28
N GLY A 85 -9.02 -1.87 8.85
CA GLY A 85 -9.44 -3.18 8.35
C GLY A 85 -9.77 -4.16 9.47
N SER A 86 -10.43 -5.26 9.13
CA SER A 86 -10.72 -6.37 10.03
C SER A 86 -10.12 -7.66 9.51
N LYS A 87 -9.70 -8.54 10.43
CA LYS A 87 -9.26 -9.90 10.07
C LYS A 87 -10.36 -10.66 9.31
N GLY A 88 -11.63 -10.45 9.64
CA GLY A 88 -12.75 -11.09 8.96
C GLY A 88 -12.85 -10.70 7.48
N SER A 89 -12.82 -9.40 7.18
CA SER A 89 -12.87 -8.92 5.79
C SER A 89 -11.60 -9.29 5.02
N PHE A 90 -10.44 -9.28 5.67
CA PHE A 90 -9.20 -9.79 5.08
C PHE A 90 -9.33 -11.24 4.61
N ILE A 91 -9.83 -12.14 5.46
CA ILE A 91 -10.04 -13.56 5.12
C ILE A 91 -11.05 -13.71 3.98
N GLN A 92 -12.10 -12.89 3.92
CA GLN A 92 -13.04 -12.89 2.80
C GLN A 92 -12.35 -12.52 1.47
N LYS A 93 -11.46 -11.52 1.49
CA LYS A 93 -10.68 -11.14 0.29
C LYS A 93 -9.69 -12.22 -0.12
N LEU A 94 -9.10 -12.97 0.82
CA LEU A 94 -8.26 -14.12 0.49
C LEU A 94 -9.04 -15.23 -0.20
N ARG A 95 -10.31 -15.48 0.17
CA ARG A 95 -11.16 -16.44 -0.55
C ARG A 95 -11.42 -16.01 -1.99
N VAL A 96 -11.64 -14.72 -2.23
CA VAL A 96 -11.75 -14.19 -3.60
C VAL A 96 -10.44 -14.41 -4.36
N LEU A 97 -9.28 -14.21 -3.73
CA LEU A 97 -7.98 -14.49 -4.36
C LEU A 97 -7.84 -15.97 -4.75
N GLU A 98 -8.26 -16.87 -3.87
CA GLU A 98 -8.27 -18.32 -4.11
C GLU A 98 -9.14 -18.68 -5.32
N GLU A 99 -10.38 -18.18 -5.38
CA GLU A 99 -11.30 -18.37 -6.50
C GLU A 99 -10.72 -17.87 -7.82
N GLU A 100 -10.15 -16.66 -7.83
CA GLU A 100 -9.56 -16.05 -9.03
C GLU A 100 -8.26 -16.76 -9.46
N THR A 101 -7.51 -17.32 -8.51
CA THR A 101 -6.35 -18.17 -8.79
C THR A 101 -6.76 -19.50 -9.42
N GLY A 102 -7.83 -20.12 -8.93
CA GLY A 102 -8.42 -21.31 -9.54
C GLY A 102 -8.90 -21.09 -10.99
N ARG A 103 -9.23 -19.84 -11.36
CA ARG A 103 -9.58 -19.44 -12.73
C ARG A 103 -8.37 -19.20 -13.64
N GLY A 104 -7.14 -19.30 -13.12
CA GLY A 104 -5.92 -19.17 -13.91
C GLY A 104 -5.50 -17.73 -14.22
N ILE A 105 -5.98 -16.75 -13.43
CA ILE A 105 -5.59 -15.33 -13.59
C ILE A 105 -4.12 -15.10 -13.21
N PHE A 106 -3.60 -15.85 -12.24
CA PHE A 106 -2.24 -15.70 -11.74
C PHE A 106 -1.28 -16.71 -12.36
N ARG A 107 0.01 -16.38 -12.32
CA ARG A 107 1.09 -17.25 -12.84
C ARG A 107 1.51 -18.36 -11.86
N PHE A 108 1.03 -18.32 -10.61
CA PHE A 108 1.25 -19.36 -9.61
C PHE A 108 0.02 -20.27 -9.54
N SER A 109 0.22 -21.51 -9.07
CA SER A 109 -0.88 -22.47 -8.98
C SER A 109 -1.76 -22.20 -7.76
N LEU A 110 -3.00 -22.71 -7.79
CA LEU A 110 -3.90 -22.68 -6.63
C LEU A 110 -3.26 -23.37 -5.41
N ASN A 111 -2.60 -24.52 -5.63
CA ASN A 111 -1.91 -25.26 -4.58
C ASN A 111 -0.78 -24.45 -3.92
N ASP A 112 0.00 -23.69 -4.70
CA ASP A 112 1.07 -22.83 -4.15
C ASP A 112 0.48 -21.70 -3.29
N LEU A 113 -0.69 -21.18 -3.69
CA LEU A 113 -1.39 -20.15 -2.93
C LEU A 113 -1.96 -20.70 -1.62
N GLU A 114 -2.66 -21.84 -1.66
CA GLU A 114 -3.24 -22.50 -0.49
C GLU A 114 -2.16 -22.80 0.55
N GLN A 115 -1.05 -23.44 0.14
CA GLN A 115 0.06 -23.73 1.04
C GLN A 115 0.61 -22.46 1.70
N TYR A 116 0.81 -21.40 0.91
CA TYR A 116 1.27 -20.12 1.45
C TYR A 116 0.28 -19.50 2.44
N MET A 117 -1.02 -19.53 2.12
CA MET A 117 -2.06 -18.94 2.97
C MET A 117 -2.20 -19.70 4.30
N ASP A 118 -2.11 -21.03 4.28
CA ASP A 118 -2.19 -21.86 5.49
C ASP A 118 -1.04 -21.55 6.45
N GLU A 119 0.20 -21.51 5.95
CA GLU A 119 1.37 -21.12 6.72
C GLU A 119 1.25 -19.67 7.24
N TYR A 120 0.77 -18.76 6.40
CA TYR A 120 0.63 -17.36 6.76
C TYR A 120 -0.42 -17.14 7.85
N ILE A 121 -1.63 -17.69 7.68
CA ILE A 121 -2.75 -17.56 8.62
C ILE A 121 -2.40 -18.23 9.96
N SER A 122 -1.82 -19.44 9.93
CA SER A 122 -1.40 -20.14 11.16
C SER A 122 -0.31 -19.39 11.93
N SER A 123 0.58 -18.67 11.23
CA SER A 123 1.59 -17.81 11.86
C SER A 123 1.05 -16.47 12.38
N GLY A 124 -0.24 -16.21 12.17
CA GLY A 124 -0.92 -14.96 12.48
C GLY A 124 -0.83 -13.92 11.35
N ILE A 125 -1.96 -13.26 11.08
CA ILE A 125 -2.06 -12.17 10.09
C ILE A 125 -1.12 -11.02 10.51
N LYS A 126 -0.01 -10.90 9.78
CA LYS A 126 1.07 -9.92 10.01
C LYS A 126 1.48 -9.23 8.70
N PRO A 127 2.11 -8.06 8.75
CA PRO A 127 2.61 -7.40 7.55
C PRO A 127 3.53 -8.31 6.73
N VAL A 128 3.32 -8.31 5.40
CA VAL A 128 4.08 -9.12 4.44
C VAL A 128 4.97 -8.22 3.58
N SER A 129 6.13 -8.74 3.17
CA SER A 129 7.02 -8.09 2.20
C SER A 129 6.82 -8.67 0.80
N HIS A 130 7.04 -7.84 -0.23
CA HIS A 130 7.01 -8.33 -1.60
C HIS A 130 8.17 -9.31 -1.83
N SER A 131 7.98 -10.25 -2.74
CA SER A 131 9.04 -11.11 -3.24
C SER A 131 10.15 -10.28 -3.88
N ASP A 132 11.38 -10.79 -3.88
CA ASP A 132 12.50 -10.08 -4.50
C ASP A 132 12.33 -10.00 -6.02
N GLU A 133 11.67 -10.98 -6.64
CA GLU A 133 11.25 -10.93 -8.04
C GLU A 133 10.30 -9.76 -8.29
N TYR A 134 9.32 -9.54 -7.41
CA TYR A 134 8.39 -8.42 -7.54
C TYR A 134 9.10 -7.08 -7.35
N LYS A 135 9.98 -6.96 -6.34
CA LYS A 135 10.78 -5.74 -6.13
C LYS A 135 11.66 -5.43 -7.34
N LYS A 136 12.32 -6.44 -7.92
CA LYS A 136 13.17 -6.26 -9.11
C LYS A 136 12.36 -5.88 -10.35
N ALA A 137 11.17 -6.45 -10.53
CA ALA A 137 10.36 -6.22 -11.72
C ALA A 137 9.62 -4.87 -11.69
N TYR A 138 9.19 -4.42 -10.51
CA TYR A 138 8.29 -3.27 -10.38
C TYR A 138 8.89 -2.10 -9.61
N ASN A 139 10.01 -2.29 -8.91
CA ASN A 139 10.63 -1.33 -7.99
C ASN A 139 9.60 -0.43 -7.26
N PRO A 140 8.63 -1.05 -6.55
CA PRO A 140 7.42 -0.37 -6.14
C PRO A 140 7.73 0.72 -5.12
N SER A 141 7.70 1.99 -5.55
CA SER A 141 7.83 3.14 -4.67
C SER A 141 6.54 3.97 -4.70
N TYR A 142 5.69 3.66 -3.73
CA TYR A 142 4.43 4.33 -3.53
C TYR A 142 4.11 4.49 -2.04
N ARG A 143 3.14 5.34 -1.73
CA ARG A 143 2.49 5.40 -0.41
C ARG A 143 1.01 5.09 -0.53
N VAL A 144 0.50 4.31 0.42
CA VAL A 144 -0.91 3.90 0.48
C VAL A 144 -1.69 4.97 1.25
N VAL A 145 -2.56 5.71 0.59
CA VAL A 145 -3.30 6.83 1.16
C VAL A 145 -4.81 6.72 0.91
N LEU A 146 -5.62 7.37 1.74
CA LEU A 146 -7.04 7.55 1.48
C LEU A 146 -7.24 8.49 0.29
N LYS A 147 -8.10 8.07 -0.64
CA LYS A 147 -8.46 8.84 -1.84
C LYS A 147 -9.04 10.20 -1.50
N SER A 148 -9.82 10.30 -0.42
CA SER A 148 -10.42 11.55 0.03
C SER A 148 -9.39 12.62 0.39
N LEU A 149 -8.24 12.23 0.95
CA LEU A 149 -7.18 13.18 1.35
C LEU A 149 -6.45 13.79 0.15
N LEU A 150 -6.37 13.06 -0.97
CA LEU A 150 -5.86 13.61 -2.23
C LEU A 150 -6.84 14.55 -2.91
N GLN A 151 -8.13 14.33 -2.72
CA GLN A 151 -9.19 15.15 -3.32
C GLN A 151 -9.47 16.43 -2.52
N ASP A 152 -9.24 16.39 -1.20
CA ASP A 152 -9.37 17.55 -0.32
C ASP A 152 -8.15 17.68 0.62
N PRO A 153 -7.06 18.30 0.15
CA PRO A 153 -5.87 18.56 0.98
C PRO A 153 -6.16 19.42 2.23
N GLN A 154 -7.28 20.15 2.29
CA GLN A 154 -7.64 20.95 3.48
C GLN A 154 -8.01 20.06 4.67
N MET A 155 -8.44 18.82 4.43
CA MET A 155 -8.67 17.84 5.52
C MET A 155 -7.39 17.54 6.29
N VAL A 156 -6.26 17.46 5.59
CA VAL A 156 -4.95 17.21 6.19
C VAL A 156 -4.57 18.38 7.11
N GLN A 157 -4.72 19.61 6.63
CA GLN A 157 -4.40 20.82 7.40
C GLN A 157 -5.25 20.95 8.67
N LYS A 158 -6.56 20.66 8.57
CA LYS A 158 -7.47 20.71 9.73
C LYS A 158 -7.09 19.68 10.80
N TYR A 159 -6.73 18.46 10.41
CA TYR A 159 -6.34 17.41 11.35
C TYR A 159 -5.14 17.82 12.21
N PHE A 160 -4.09 18.37 11.57
CA PHE A 160 -2.86 18.78 12.28
C PHE A 160 -2.97 20.12 13.01
N GLN A 161 -3.99 20.94 12.77
CA GLN A 161 -4.27 22.14 13.57
C GLN A 161 -4.99 21.84 14.89
N THR A 162 -5.60 20.66 15.02
CA THR A 162 -6.41 20.25 16.19
C THR A 162 -5.72 19.28 17.14
N GLN A 163 -4.45 18.93 16.86
CA GLN A 163 -3.59 18.07 17.68
C GLN A 163 -2.52 18.92 18.37
#